data_AF-A0A1M7ILQ2-F1
#
_entry.id   AF-A0A1M7ILQ2-F1
#
_cell.length_a   1.000
_cell.length_b   1.000
_cell.length_c   1.000
_cell.angle_alpha   90.00
_cell.angle_beta   90.00
_cell.angle_gamma   90.00
#
_symmetry.space_group_name_H-M   'P 1'
#
loop_
_entity.id
_entity.type
_entity.pdbx_description
1 polymer ?
#
loop_
_entity_poly.entity_id
_entity_poly.type
_entity_poly.pdbx_seq_one_letter_code
_entity_poly.pdbx_strand_id
1 'polypeptide(L)'
;MNAFNHNGEVVPIWKMNRQQIQKRRKETFYCPSCKELVIIKAGVKNTPHFAHKAKSECIHSGESSYHENGKKDLYEWLKKQGYQVDLEYFLPNINQRPDLFLQIGEKQIAIEYQCASISREEVRMRTKGYQSRGIIPIWILGANKLKRIDQHSLKIRTNEHPFFHQFHPSYPLSIFYYCSNTKRMIVYQDITFFTRTKTFGILKSFTIHSLSWQEMFHPRYHNRNTCHASWLKHKEKWRLRPVSPYQKQEIAWRQWLYIHQYHIQDLPSFVYLPISTQFRMNSSPWIWQSRIYIDILLTNDYFTLNQAIHLVQFHLHPSHHFPLVNKTKNPVHEYLLQLERIGILEVVHPNGFRQKRTTV
;
A
#
# COMPACT_ATOMS: atom_id res chain seq x y z
N MET A 1 2.76 -12.03 -21.05
CA MET A 1 1.91 -11.69 -22.21
C MET A 1 1.46 -12.92 -23.02
N ASN A 2 0.14 -13.14 -23.07
CA ASN A 2 -0.56 -14.01 -24.03
C ASN A 2 -0.79 -13.30 -25.37
N ALA A 3 -0.99 -14.07 -26.45
CA ALA A 3 -1.35 -13.51 -27.76
C ALA A 3 -2.46 -14.32 -28.43
N PHE A 4 -3.25 -13.64 -29.28
CA PHE A 4 -4.24 -14.29 -30.14
C PHE A 4 -3.60 -14.76 -31.44
N ASN A 5 -3.99 -15.94 -31.93
CA ASN A 5 -3.70 -16.34 -33.31
C ASN A 5 -4.66 -15.63 -34.29
N HIS A 6 -4.52 -15.89 -35.59
CA HIS A 6 -5.42 -15.37 -36.63
C HIS A 6 -6.89 -15.78 -36.46
N ASN A 7 -7.17 -16.85 -35.71
CA ASN A 7 -8.52 -17.33 -35.40
C ASN A 7 -9.10 -16.74 -34.11
N GLY A 8 -8.38 -15.84 -33.43
CA GLY A 8 -8.82 -15.22 -32.17
C GLY A 8 -8.66 -16.08 -30.93
N GLU A 9 -7.95 -17.20 -31.01
CA GLU A 9 -7.72 -18.11 -29.87
C GLU A 9 -6.49 -17.68 -29.06
N VAL A 10 -6.58 -17.76 -27.73
CA VAL A 10 -5.46 -17.48 -26.83
C VAL A 10 -4.41 -18.58 -26.94
N VAL A 11 -3.17 -18.20 -27.25
CA VAL A 11 -2.06 -19.16 -27.39
C VAL A 11 -1.14 -19.10 -26.17
N PRO A 12 -1.17 -20.11 -25.27
CA PRO A 12 -0.30 -20.14 -24.09
C PRO A 12 1.09 -20.69 -24.45
N ILE A 13 1.94 -19.83 -25.04
CA ILE A 13 3.23 -20.26 -25.63
C ILE A 13 4.22 -20.89 -24.63
N TRP A 14 4.09 -20.61 -23.34
CA TRP A 14 4.94 -21.19 -22.30
C TRP A 14 4.64 -22.67 -22.00
N LYS A 15 3.50 -23.22 -22.47
CA LYS A 15 3.17 -24.64 -22.35
C LYS A 15 3.79 -25.49 -23.47
N MET A 16 4.47 -24.86 -24.42
CA MET A 16 4.96 -25.51 -25.63
C MET A 16 6.44 -25.89 -25.52
N ASN A 17 6.81 -27.01 -26.14
CA ASN A 17 8.20 -27.43 -26.28
C ASN A 17 8.91 -26.67 -27.43
N ARG A 18 10.24 -26.83 -27.54
CA ARG A 18 11.04 -26.11 -28.57
C ARG A 18 10.58 -26.38 -30.00
N GLN A 19 10.19 -27.62 -30.33
CA GLN A 19 9.74 -27.98 -31.68
C GLN A 19 8.39 -27.31 -32.02
N GLN A 20 7.45 -27.31 -31.07
CA GLN A 20 6.16 -26.63 -31.20
C GLN A 20 6.34 -25.12 -31.37
N ILE A 21 7.22 -24.50 -30.57
CA ILE A 21 7.53 -23.07 -30.67
C ILE A 21 8.14 -22.73 -32.03
N GLN A 22 9.05 -23.57 -32.55
CA GLN A 22 9.70 -23.34 -33.84
C GLN A 22 8.69 -23.38 -35.00
N LYS A 23 7.73 -24.31 -34.96
CA LYS A 23 6.66 -24.39 -35.96
C LYS A 23 5.78 -23.14 -35.94
N ARG A 24 5.45 -22.64 -34.75
CA ARG A 24 4.61 -21.46 -34.55
C ARG A 24 5.29 -20.12 -34.85
N ARG A 25 6.63 -20.05 -34.95
CA ARG A 25 7.31 -18.81 -35.38
C ARG A 25 6.91 -18.29 -36.76
N LYS A 26 6.33 -19.16 -37.60
CA LYS A 26 5.79 -18.80 -38.92
C LYS A 26 4.37 -18.21 -38.85
N GLU A 27 3.70 -18.33 -37.70
CA GLU A 27 2.36 -17.80 -37.48
C GLU A 27 2.42 -16.33 -37.04
N THR A 28 1.38 -15.58 -37.38
CA THR A 28 1.15 -14.22 -36.87
C THR A 28 0.34 -14.26 -35.59
N PHE A 29 0.77 -13.45 -34.62
CA PHE A 29 0.11 -13.31 -33.34
C PHE A 29 -0.18 -11.84 -33.04
N TYR A 30 -1.28 -11.60 -32.34
CA TYR A 30 -1.74 -10.26 -32.01
C TYR A 30 -1.84 -10.07 -30.50
N CYS A 31 -1.44 -8.88 -30.05
CA CYS A 31 -1.62 -8.43 -28.68
C CYS A 31 -3.12 -8.35 -28.36
N PRO A 32 -3.61 -8.97 -27.27
CA PRO A 32 -5.01 -8.86 -26.87
C PRO A 32 -5.46 -7.43 -26.54
N SER A 33 -4.52 -6.59 -26.07
CA SER A 33 -4.83 -5.24 -25.57
C SER A 33 -4.82 -4.17 -26.67
N CYS A 34 -3.84 -4.20 -27.58
CA CYS A 34 -3.71 -3.17 -28.62
C CYS A 34 -3.94 -3.71 -30.05
N LYS A 35 -4.13 -5.02 -30.22
CA LYS A 35 -4.26 -5.71 -31.51
C LYS A 35 -3.04 -5.57 -32.44
N GLU A 36 -1.92 -5.03 -31.95
CA GLU A 36 -0.67 -4.98 -32.73
C GLU A 36 -0.02 -6.36 -32.84
N LEU A 37 0.81 -6.53 -33.87
CA LEU A 37 1.59 -7.75 -34.08
C LEU A 37 2.63 -7.95 -32.97
N VAL A 38 2.65 -9.15 -32.40
CA VAL A 38 3.64 -9.60 -31.43
C VAL A 38 4.48 -10.75 -31.98
N ILE A 39 5.73 -10.83 -31.53
CA ILE A 39 6.69 -11.85 -31.94
C ILE A 39 7.02 -12.79 -30.79
N ILE A 40 7.34 -14.03 -31.13
CA ILE A 40 7.78 -15.03 -30.17
C ILE A 40 9.25 -14.78 -29.82
N LYS A 41 9.54 -14.50 -28.55
CA LYS A 41 10.88 -14.49 -27.96
C LYS A 41 11.09 -15.77 -27.17
N ALA A 42 11.93 -16.66 -27.69
CA ALA A 42 12.35 -17.89 -27.01
C ALA A 42 13.86 -18.04 -27.16
N GLY A 43 14.60 -17.81 -26.08
CA GLY A 43 16.06 -17.94 -26.01
C GLY A 43 16.46 -19.12 -25.12
N VAL A 44 17.75 -19.49 -25.13
CA VAL A 44 18.26 -20.66 -24.38
C VAL A 44 18.04 -20.53 -22.86
N LYS A 45 18.09 -19.30 -22.32
CA LYS A 45 17.91 -18.98 -20.89
C LYS A 45 16.57 -18.31 -20.54
N ASN A 46 15.71 -18.03 -21.53
CA ASN A 46 14.48 -17.26 -21.31
C ASN A 46 13.24 -18.11 -21.59
N THR A 47 12.27 -18.09 -20.68
CA THR A 47 10.95 -18.66 -20.90
C THR A 47 10.33 -18.07 -22.16
N PRO A 48 9.78 -18.90 -23.07
CA PRO A 48 9.09 -18.43 -24.27
C PRO A 48 7.97 -17.46 -23.91
N HIS A 49 7.95 -16.30 -24.56
CA HIS A 49 6.92 -15.27 -24.37
C HIS A 49 6.67 -14.49 -25.67
N PHE A 50 5.51 -13.85 -25.76
CA PHE A 50 5.24 -12.87 -26.80
C PHE A 50 5.78 -11.50 -26.40
N ALA A 51 6.35 -10.78 -27.36
CA ALA A 51 6.85 -9.43 -27.19
C ALA A 51 6.43 -8.56 -28.38
N HIS A 52 6.16 -7.29 -28.14
CA HIS A 52 5.95 -6.34 -29.24
C HIS A 52 7.27 -6.12 -30.01
N LYS A 53 7.14 -5.69 -31.27
CA LYS A 53 8.29 -5.18 -32.03
C LYS A 53 8.75 -3.85 -31.40
N ALA A 54 10.03 -3.50 -31.56
CA ALA A 54 10.58 -2.25 -31.04
C ALA A 54 9.75 -1.05 -31.55
N LYS A 55 9.52 -0.04 -30.69
CA LYS A 55 8.67 1.15 -30.91
C LYS A 55 7.15 0.95 -30.85
N SER A 56 6.64 -0.11 -30.23
CA SER A 56 5.21 -0.21 -29.91
C SER A 56 4.84 0.78 -28.80
N GLU A 57 3.73 1.51 -28.99
CA GLU A 57 3.13 2.39 -27.96
C GLU A 57 2.21 1.62 -27.00
N CYS A 58 2.15 0.29 -27.12
CA CYS A 58 1.33 -0.53 -26.26
C CYS A 58 1.79 -0.42 -24.80
N ILE A 59 0.87 0.00 -23.94
CA ILE A 59 1.07 0.13 -22.49
C ILE A 59 1.50 -1.20 -21.84
N HIS A 60 1.14 -2.34 -22.47
CA HIS A 60 1.50 -3.69 -22.02
C HIS A 60 2.83 -4.22 -22.59
N SER A 61 3.60 -3.40 -23.31
CA SER A 61 4.85 -3.81 -24.00
C SER A 61 6.05 -4.10 -23.09
N GLY A 62 5.89 -4.12 -21.76
CA GLY A 62 7.00 -4.12 -20.79
C GLY A 62 6.92 -5.15 -19.65
N GLU A 63 6.10 -6.20 -19.74
CA GLU A 63 6.07 -7.22 -18.68
C GLU A 63 7.43 -7.95 -18.58
N SER A 64 8.20 -7.61 -17.55
CA SER A 64 9.46 -8.28 -17.24
C SER A 64 9.24 -9.78 -16.95
N SER A 65 10.25 -10.62 -17.18
CA SER A 65 10.22 -12.03 -16.78
C SER A 65 9.87 -12.24 -15.31
N TYR A 66 10.20 -11.26 -14.45
CA TYR A 66 9.83 -11.24 -13.04
C TYR A 66 8.31 -11.19 -12.82
N HIS A 67 7.59 -10.36 -13.60
CA HIS A 67 6.13 -10.29 -13.57
C HIS A 67 5.50 -11.60 -14.03
N GLU A 68 5.92 -12.08 -15.20
CA GLU A 68 5.35 -13.28 -15.81
C GLU A 68 5.58 -14.54 -14.98
N ASN A 69 6.78 -14.69 -14.41
CA ASN A 69 7.07 -15.79 -13.52
C ASN A 69 6.23 -15.70 -12.25
N GLY A 70 6.11 -14.52 -11.64
CA GLY A 70 5.33 -14.39 -10.41
C GLY A 70 3.84 -14.60 -10.61
N LYS A 71 3.27 -14.14 -11.72
CA LYS A 71 1.87 -14.43 -12.09
C LYS A 71 1.61 -15.93 -12.21
N LYS A 72 2.53 -16.66 -12.87
CA LYS A 72 2.47 -18.13 -12.97
C LYS A 72 2.60 -18.81 -11.61
N ASP A 73 3.54 -18.36 -10.77
CA ASP A 73 3.75 -18.91 -9.44
C ASP A 73 2.49 -18.78 -8.56
N LEU A 74 1.85 -17.60 -8.59
CA LEU A 74 0.61 -17.34 -7.86
C LEU A 74 -0.55 -18.21 -8.37
N TYR A 75 -0.66 -18.41 -9.68
CA TYR A 75 -1.68 -19.26 -10.28
C TYR A 75 -1.51 -20.72 -9.85
N GLU A 76 -0.30 -21.26 -9.98
CA GLU A 76 0.01 -22.63 -9.58
C GLU A 76 -0.19 -22.84 -8.07
N TRP A 77 0.20 -21.85 -7.27
CA TRP A 77 0.01 -21.87 -5.82
C TRP A 77 -1.46 -21.98 -5.41
N LEU A 78 -2.34 -21.21 -6.06
CA LEU A 78 -3.78 -21.26 -5.79
C LEU A 78 -4.41 -22.55 -6.35
N LYS A 79 -4.03 -22.98 -7.56
CA LYS A 79 -4.52 -24.23 -8.15
C LYS A 79 -4.16 -25.46 -7.30
N LYS A 80 -2.94 -25.52 -6.76
CA LYS A 80 -2.48 -26.61 -5.87
C LYS A 80 -3.29 -26.71 -4.58
N GLN A 81 -3.94 -25.63 -4.16
CA GLN A 81 -4.84 -25.61 -3.01
C GLN A 81 -6.29 -25.93 -3.36
N GLY A 82 -6.58 -26.30 -4.62
CA GLY A 82 -7.91 -26.69 -5.06
C GLY A 82 -8.82 -25.53 -5.50
N TYR A 83 -8.30 -24.31 -5.62
CA TYR A 83 -9.13 -23.18 -6.04
C TYR A 83 -9.39 -23.14 -7.56
N GLN A 84 -10.59 -22.70 -7.94
CA GLN A 84 -10.90 -22.33 -9.32
C GLN A 84 -10.29 -20.96 -9.63
N VAL A 85 -9.16 -20.99 -10.35
CA VAL A 85 -8.41 -19.81 -10.77
C VAL A 85 -8.38 -19.75 -12.29
N ASP A 86 -8.60 -18.56 -12.84
CA ASP A 86 -8.40 -18.22 -14.25
C ASP A 86 -7.31 -17.16 -14.39
N LEU A 87 -6.45 -17.31 -15.40
CA LEU A 87 -5.43 -16.32 -15.72
C LEU A 87 -5.97 -15.29 -16.69
N GLU A 88 -5.72 -14.02 -16.41
CA GLU A 88 -6.08 -12.91 -17.30
C GLU A 88 -7.55 -13.00 -17.78
N TYR A 89 -8.47 -13.26 -16.85
CA TYR A 89 -9.89 -13.36 -17.16
C TYR A 89 -10.44 -11.98 -17.56
N PHE A 90 -11.07 -11.87 -18.72
CA PHE A 90 -11.60 -10.59 -19.17
C PHE A 90 -12.98 -10.31 -18.56
N LEU A 91 -13.11 -9.17 -17.89
CA LEU A 91 -14.35 -8.70 -17.28
C LEU A 91 -14.94 -7.59 -18.17
N PRO A 92 -15.78 -7.93 -19.17
CA PRO A 92 -16.26 -6.98 -20.19
C PRO A 92 -17.01 -5.80 -19.59
N ASN A 93 -17.80 -6.08 -18.55
CA ASN A 93 -18.64 -5.14 -17.83
C ASN A 93 -17.89 -3.96 -17.18
N ILE A 94 -16.59 -4.08 -16.99
CA ILE A 94 -15.72 -3.04 -16.43
C ILE A 94 -14.48 -2.80 -17.30
N ASN A 95 -14.40 -3.46 -18.46
CA ASN A 95 -13.25 -3.48 -19.36
C ASN A 95 -11.90 -3.68 -18.61
N GLN A 96 -11.87 -4.63 -17.68
CA GLN A 96 -10.69 -4.94 -16.88
C GLN A 96 -10.30 -6.40 -17.02
N ARG A 97 -9.01 -6.65 -16.75
CA ARG A 97 -8.39 -7.96 -16.84
C ARG A 97 -7.43 -8.09 -15.65
N PRO A 98 -7.86 -8.69 -14.53
CA PRO A 98 -6.94 -8.99 -13.44
C PRO A 98 -5.94 -10.06 -13.86
N ASP A 99 -4.77 -10.08 -13.23
CA ASP A 99 -3.76 -11.12 -13.49
C ASP A 99 -4.29 -12.51 -13.16
N LEU A 100 -5.03 -12.63 -12.05
CA LEU A 100 -5.74 -13.84 -11.67
C LEU A 100 -7.16 -13.52 -11.23
N PHE A 101 -8.10 -14.35 -11.63
CA PHE A 101 -9.49 -14.31 -11.19
C PHE A 101 -9.82 -15.59 -10.45
N LEU A 102 -10.30 -15.45 -9.21
CA LEU A 102 -10.57 -16.55 -8.30
C LEU A 102 -12.06 -16.61 -7.99
N GLN A 103 -12.62 -17.81 -8.03
CA GLN A 103 -13.98 -18.08 -7.58
C GLN A 103 -13.95 -19.01 -6.37
N ILE A 104 -14.48 -18.54 -5.24
CA ILE A 104 -14.60 -19.30 -3.99
C ILE A 104 -16.07 -19.28 -3.57
N GLY A 105 -16.81 -20.34 -3.91
CA GLY A 105 -18.27 -20.35 -3.80
C GLY A 105 -18.86 -19.19 -4.63
N GLU A 106 -19.64 -18.33 -3.98
CA GLU A 106 -20.23 -17.14 -4.60
C GLU A 106 -19.28 -15.93 -4.64
N LYS A 107 -18.14 -15.99 -3.94
CA LYS A 107 -17.20 -14.86 -3.87
C LYS A 107 -16.27 -14.86 -5.07
N GLN A 108 -16.21 -13.71 -5.72
CA GLN A 108 -15.28 -13.44 -6.80
C GLN A 108 -14.14 -12.55 -6.30
N ILE A 109 -12.90 -12.91 -6.60
CA ILE A 109 -11.70 -12.18 -6.19
C ILE A 109 -10.84 -11.90 -7.41
N ALA A 110 -10.46 -10.63 -7.59
CA ALA A 110 -9.51 -10.19 -8.61
C ALA A 110 -8.14 -9.98 -7.94
N ILE A 111 -7.13 -10.71 -8.39
CA ILE A 111 -5.75 -10.57 -7.89
C ILE A 111 -4.90 -9.85 -8.94
N GLU A 112 -4.19 -8.82 -8.50
CA GLU A 112 -3.29 -7.99 -9.30
C GLU A 112 -1.86 -8.13 -8.78
N TYR A 113 -0.92 -8.52 -9.64
CA TYR A 113 0.49 -8.68 -9.30
C TYR A 113 1.35 -7.52 -9.84
N GLN A 114 1.34 -6.39 -9.15
CA GLN A 114 1.95 -5.17 -9.66
C GLN A 114 3.47 -5.08 -9.38
N CYS A 115 4.28 -5.38 -10.39
CA CYS A 115 5.75 -5.28 -10.34
C CYS A 115 6.32 -3.93 -10.83
N ALA A 116 5.60 -3.24 -11.70
CA ALA A 116 6.04 -1.98 -12.29
C ALA A 116 5.46 -0.76 -11.55
N SER A 117 5.93 0.42 -11.91
CA SER A 117 5.27 1.68 -11.54
C SER A 117 3.89 1.73 -12.19
N ILE A 118 2.89 2.11 -11.40
CA ILE A 118 1.51 2.34 -11.83
C ILE A 118 1.04 3.61 -11.13
N SER A 119 0.21 4.40 -11.81
CA SER A 119 -0.31 5.63 -11.21
C SER A 119 -1.30 5.30 -10.09
N ARG A 120 -1.40 6.19 -9.08
CA ARG A 120 -2.40 6.03 -8.01
C ARG A 120 -3.82 6.04 -8.55
N GLU A 121 -4.06 6.83 -9.59
CA GLU A 121 -5.35 6.97 -10.23
C GLU A 121 -5.76 5.67 -10.93
N GLU A 122 -4.83 5.02 -11.60
CA GLU A 122 -5.09 3.74 -12.26
C GLU A 122 -5.38 2.62 -11.26
N VAL A 123 -4.62 2.52 -10.16
CA VAL A 123 -4.93 1.56 -9.07
C VAL A 123 -6.32 1.82 -8.50
N ARG A 124 -6.69 3.09 -8.33
CA ARG A 124 -8.01 3.50 -7.86
C ARG A 124 -9.12 3.10 -8.83
N MET A 125 -8.97 3.41 -10.12
CA MET A 125 -9.94 3.06 -11.16
C MET A 125 -10.14 1.54 -11.27
N ARG A 126 -9.05 0.77 -11.26
CA ARG A 126 -9.11 -0.70 -11.27
C ARG A 126 -9.82 -1.24 -10.04
N THR A 127 -9.38 -0.82 -8.86
CA THR A 127 -10.00 -1.24 -7.59
C THR A 127 -11.50 -0.94 -7.53
N LYS A 128 -11.91 0.27 -7.93
CA LYS A 128 -13.33 0.64 -7.98
C LYS A 128 -14.12 -0.13 -9.03
N GLY A 129 -13.50 -0.46 -10.17
CA GLY A 129 -14.09 -1.31 -11.20
C GLY A 129 -14.51 -2.65 -10.61
N TYR A 130 -13.58 -3.35 -9.94
CA TYR A 130 -13.87 -4.61 -9.26
C TYR A 130 -14.95 -4.46 -8.19
N GLN A 131 -14.81 -3.48 -7.29
CA GLN A 131 -15.76 -3.23 -6.21
C GLN A 131 -17.19 -2.96 -6.73
N SER A 132 -17.35 -2.24 -7.85
CA SER A 132 -18.67 -1.95 -8.43
C SER A 132 -19.40 -3.19 -8.95
N ARG A 133 -18.69 -4.31 -9.11
CA ARG A 133 -19.24 -5.61 -9.50
C ARG A 133 -19.28 -6.62 -8.36
N GLY A 134 -19.03 -6.20 -7.11
CA GLY A 134 -18.96 -7.11 -5.97
C GLY A 134 -17.72 -8.02 -5.98
N ILE A 135 -16.74 -7.75 -6.85
CA ILE A 135 -15.49 -8.49 -6.94
C ILE A 135 -14.52 -7.91 -5.90
N ILE A 136 -13.89 -8.77 -5.09
CA ILE A 136 -12.94 -8.38 -4.05
C ILE A 136 -11.55 -8.20 -4.69
N PRO A 137 -10.98 -6.99 -4.72
CA PRO A 137 -9.64 -6.76 -5.26
C PRO A 137 -8.54 -7.05 -4.22
N ILE A 138 -7.56 -7.86 -4.61
CA ILE A 138 -6.35 -8.13 -3.83
C ILE A 138 -5.13 -7.70 -4.64
N TRP A 139 -4.39 -6.72 -4.14
CA TRP A 139 -3.15 -6.26 -4.76
C TRP A 139 -1.94 -6.88 -4.08
N ILE A 140 -1.06 -7.48 -4.88
CA ILE A 140 0.23 -8.03 -4.46
C ILE A 140 1.32 -7.28 -5.21
N LEU A 141 2.21 -6.61 -4.48
CA LEU A 141 3.30 -5.85 -5.08
C LEU A 141 4.52 -6.75 -5.36
N GLY A 142 5.25 -6.49 -6.44
CA GLY A 142 6.57 -7.10 -6.62
C GLY A 142 7.53 -6.70 -5.49
N ALA A 143 8.31 -7.65 -4.97
CA ALA A 143 9.27 -7.38 -3.90
C ALA A 143 10.40 -6.42 -4.32
N ASN A 144 10.59 -6.18 -5.63
CA ASN A 144 11.43 -5.11 -6.16
C ASN A 144 10.99 -3.69 -5.70
N LYS A 145 9.72 -3.52 -5.32
CA LYS A 145 9.18 -2.27 -4.79
C LYS A 145 9.38 -2.13 -3.27
N LEU A 146 9.62 -3.24 -2.57
CA LEU A 146 9.80 -3.24 -1.12
C LEU A 146 11.10 -2.51 -0.73
N LYS A 147 11.00 -1.54 0.18
CA LYS A 147 12.14 -0.79 0.73
C LYS A 147 12.28 -1.04 2.23
N ARG A 148 12.99 -2.12 2.58
CA ARG A 148 13.26 -2.48 3.98
C ARG A 148 14.24 -1.50 4.61
N ILE A 149 13.92 -1.05 5.82
CA ILE A 149 14.85 -0.26 6.66
C ILE A 149 15.49 -1.20 7.68
N ASP A 150 14.67 -1.98 8.38
CA ASP A 150 15.11 -2.94 9.40
C ASP A 150 14.11 -4.13 9.49
N GLN A 151 14.13 -4.86 10.59
CA GLN A 151 13.26 -6.02 10.81
C GLN A 151 11.77 -5.71 10.98
N HIS A 152 11.41 -4.52 11.43
CA HIS A 152 10.02 -4.10 11.67
C HIS A 152 9.61 -2.92 10.79
N SER A 153 10.55 -2.30 10.08
CA SER A 153 10.33 -1.03 9.40
C SER A 153 10.50 -1.13 7.90
N LEU A 154 9.50 -0.61 7.17
CA LEU A 154 9.59 -0.32 5.74
C LEU A 154 9.56 1.18 5.48
N LYS A 155 10.15 1.60 4.36
CA LYS A 155 9.96 2.92 3.77
C LYS A 155 8.86 2.82 2.72
N ILE A 156 7.64 3.24 3.07
CA ILE A 156 6.48 3.27 2.18
C ILE A 156 6.26 4.69 1.69
N ARG A 157 6.15 4.86 0.37
CA ARG A 157 5.91 6.17 -0.24
C ARG A 157 4.43 6.39 -0.56
N THR A 158 4.04 7.63 -0.80
CA THR A 158 2.64 8.01 -1.08
C THR A 158 2.05 7.31 -2.32
N ASN A 159 2.88 6.90 -3.29
CA ASN A 159 2.45 6.12 -4.45
C ASN A 159 2.07 4.66 -4.09
N GLU A 160 2.45 4.17 -2.92
CA GLU A 160 2.10 2.83 -2.44
C GLU A 160 0.83 2.82 -1.57
N HIS A 161 0.36 4.00 -1.15
CA HIS A 161 -0.84 4.14 -0.31
C HIS A 161 -2.11 3.46 -0.88
N PRO A 162 -2.38 3.48 -2.19
CA PRO A 162 -3.56 2.81 -2.74
C PRO A 162 -3.58 1.29 -2.56
N PHE A 163 -2.42 0.67 -2.27
CA PHE A 163 -2.31 -0.78 -2.03
C PHE A 163 -2.51 -1.16 -0.56
N PHE A 164 -2.72 -0.19 0.34
CA PHE A 164 -3.06 -0.50 1.72
C PHE A 164 -4.43 -1.13 1.81
N HIS A 165 -4.48 -2.33 2.38
CA HIS A 165 -5.70 -3.11 2.51
C HIS A 165 -6.13 -3.19 3.97
N GLN A 166 -7.44 -3.02 4.21
CA GLN A 166 -8.08 -3.29 5.49
C GLN A 166 -9.47 -3.86 5.25
N PHE A 167 -9.63 -5.18 5.47
CA PHE A 167 -10.88 -5.89 5.16
C PHE A 167 -12.08 -5.39 5.98
N HIS A 168 -11.84 -5.05 7.24
CA HIS A 168 -12.84 -4.49 8.17
C HIS A 168 -12.14 -3.63 9.23
N PRO A 169 -12.86 -2.78 9.99
CA PRO A 169 -12.23 -1.79 10.90
C PRO A 169 -11.30 -2.36 11.98
N SER A 170 -11.52 -3.61 12.41
CA SER A 170 -10.64 -4.30 13.37
C SER A 170 -9.47 -5.04 12.72
N TYR A 171 -9.44 -5.20 11.39
CA TYR A 171 -8.34 -5.85 10.68
C TYR A 171 -7.12 -4.92 10.61
N PRO A 172 -5.88 -5.42 10.78
CA PRO A 172 -4.70 -4.57 10.73
C PRO A 172 -4.46 -4.02 9.32
N LEU A 173 -4.07 -2.74 9.23
CA LEU A 173 -3.65 -2.15 7.95
C LEU A 173 -2.52 -3.00 7.36
N SER A 174 -2.69 -3.48 6.14
CA SER A 174 -1.80 -4.48 5.54
C SER A 174 -1.38 -4.09 4.13
N ILE A 175 -0.21 -4.56 3.71
CA ILE A 175 0.26 -4.53 2.32
C ILE A 175 0.97 -5.86 2.01
N PHE A 176 0.76 -6.37 0.81
CA PHE A 176 1.24 -7.68 0.40
C PHE A 176 2.28 -7.54 -0.70
N TYR A 177 3.34 -8.35 -0.62
CA TYR A 177 4.37 -8.42 -1.65
C TYR A 177 4.67 -9.88 -2.02
N TYR A 178 5.15 -10.09 -3.24
CA TYR A 178 5.64 -11.37 -3.70
C TYR A 178 6.96 -11.23 -4.45
N CYS A 179 7.87 -12.18 -4.24
CA CYS A 179 9.13 -12.26 -4.97
C CYS A 179 9.18 -13.52 -5.84
N SER A 180 9.09 -13.37 -7.15
CA SER A 180 9.16 -14.51 -8.09
C SER A 180 10.53 -15.17 -8.16
N ASN A 181 11.61 -14.48 -7.78
CA ASN A 181 12.97 -15.03 -7.80
C ASN A 181 13.20 -15.97 -6.61
N THR A 182 12.75 -15.57 -5.42
CA THR A 182 12.94 -16.35 -4.19
C THR A 182 11.71 -17.17 -3.81
N LYS A 183 10.63 -17.07 -4.58
CA LYS A 183 9.34 -17.72 -4.34
C LYS A 183 8.77 -17.44 -2.95
N ARG A 184 8.94 -16.19 -2.48
CA ARG A 184 8.51 -15.78 -1.14
C ARG A 184 7.33 -14.81 -1.20
N MET A 185 6.28 -15.13 -0.45
CA MET A 185 5.22 -14.22 -0.09
C MET A 185 5.67 -13.39 1.12
N ILE A 186 5.47 -12.08 1.08
CA ILE A 186 5.84 -11.16 2.15
C ILE A 186 4.58 -10.40 2.56
N VAL A 187 4.23 -10.49 3.83
CA VAL A 187 3.06 -9.83 4.40
C VAL A 187 3.54 -8.79 5.40
N TYR A 188 3.15 -7.53 5.21
CA TYR A 188 3.43 -6.45 6.15
C TYR A 188 2.13 -5.94 6.75
N GLN A 189 1.94 -6.08 8.07
CA GLN A 189 0.69 -5.76 8.76
C GLN A 189 0.91 -4.89 9.99
N ASP A 190 -0.20 -4.32 10.46
CA ASP A 190 -0.28 -3.47 11.65
C ASP A 190 0.67 -2.28 11.54
N ILE A 191 0.57 -1.62 10.38
CA ILE A 191 1.48 -0.58 9.90
C ILE A 191 1.17 0.74 10.61
N THR A 192 2.16 1.26 11.33
CA THR A 192 2.14 2.58 11.96
C THR A 192 3.21 3.47 11.35
N PHE A 193 2.86 4.69 10.97
CA PHE A 193 3.81 5.64 10.38
C PHE A 193 4.48 6.48 11.48
N PHE A 194 5.81 6.49 11.55
CA PHE A 194 6.57 7.39 12.42
C PHE A 194 6.93 8.71 11.72
N THR A 195 6.98 8.70 10.40
CA THR A 195 7.15 9.90 9.59
C THR A 195 6.19 9.80 8.41
N ARG A 196 6.27 10.72 7.44
CA ARG A 196 5.51 10.57 6.18
C ARG A 196 5.78 9.27 5.41
N THR A 197 6.95 8.63 5.59
CA THR A 197 7.33 7.44 4.78
C THR A 197 7.91 6.27 5.56
N LYS A 198 8.48 6.52 6.74
CA LYS A 198 9.01 5.47 7.60
C LYS A 198 7.89 4.89 8.44
N THR A 199 7.79 3.57 8.40
CA THR A 199 6.74 2.80 9.06
C THR A 199 7.34 1.80 10.03
N PHE A 200 6.51 1.31 10.94
CA PHE A 200 6.75 0.20 11.85
C PHE A 200 5.58 -0.79 11.74
N GLY A 201 5.85 -2.09 11.79
CA GLY A 201 4.83 -3.12 11.67
C GLY A 201 5.41 -4.53 11.71
N ILE A 202 4.56 -5.54 11.50
CA ILE A 202 4.96 -6.94 11.40
C ILE A 202 5.29 -7.27 9.96
N LEU A 203 6.56 -7.56 9.69
CA LEU A 203 7.02 -8.09 8.41
C LEU A 203 7.25 -9.60 8.53
N LYS A 204 6.45 -10.40 7.84
CA LYS A 204 6.62 -11.85 7.74
C LYS A 204 6.87 -12.25 6.31
N SER A 205 7.74 -13.24 6.12
CA SER A 205 8.05 -13.78 4.80
C SER A 205 7.96 -15.29 4.83
N PHE A 206 7.16 -15.83 3.92
CA PHE A 206 6.85 -17.25 3.81
C PHE A 206 7.28 -17.76 2.44
N THR A 207 7.77 -19.00 2.38
CA THR A 207 7.85 -19.74 1.12
C THR A 207 6.43 -19.99 0.61
N ILE A 208 6.18 -19.71 -0.67
CA ILE A 208 4.83 -19.78 -1.24
C ILE A 208 4.23 -21.20 -1.14
N HIS A 209 5.05 -22.25 -1.25
CA HIS A 209 4.59 -23.64 -1.18
C HIS A 209 4.13 -24.09 0.22
N SER A 210 4.53 -23.38 1.28
CA SER A 210 4.19 -23.72 2.67
C SER A 210 3.14 -22.78 3.27
N LEU A 211 2.59 -21.87 2.48
CA LEU A 211 1.61 -20.87 2.91
C LEU A 211 0.29 -21.16 2.21
N SER A 212 -0.81 -21.32 2.95
CA SER A 212 -2.14 -21.36 2.34
C SER A 212 -2.68 -19.96 2.03
N TRP A 213 -3.67 -19.90 1.14
CA TRP A 213 -4.39 -18.69 0.79
C TRP A 213 -5.00 -18.02 2.02
N GLN A 214 -5.60 -18.81 2.92
CA GLN A 214 -6.18 -18.31 4.16
C GLN A 214 -5.09 -17.78 5.11
N GLU A 215 -3.97 -18.48 5.28
CA GLU A 215 -2.84 -18.07 6.13
C GLU A 215 -2.22 -16.73 5.74
N MET A 216 -2.26 -16.39 4.45
CA MET A 216 -1.82 -15.08 3.96
C MET A 216 -2.57 -13.92 4.64
N PHE A 217 -3.87 -14.09 4.91
CA PHE A 217 -4.75 -13.07 5.49
C PHE A 217 -5.01 -13.24 6.98
N HIS A 218 -4.27 -14.11 7.68
CA HIS A 218 -4.38 -14.15 9.14
C HIS A 218 -3.91 -12.83 9.75
N PRO A 219 -4.71 -12.18 10.60
CA PRO A 219 -4.35 -10.89 11.20
C PRO A 219 -3.17 -11.08 12.17
N ARG A 220 -2.17 -10.21 12.05
CA ARG A 220 -1.02 -10.17 12.95
C ARG A 220 -0.88 -8.75 13.50
N TYR A 221 -0.71 -8.63 14.81
CA TYR A 221 -0.57 -7.35 15.51
C TYR A 221 0.79 -7.26 16.18
N HIS A 222 1.47 -6.13 16.01
CA HIS A 222 2.79 -5.92 16.60
C HIS A 222 2.70 -5.81 18.12
N ASN A 223 3.77 -6.21 18.80
CA ASN A 223 3.89 -5.99 20.23
C ASN A 223 4.01 -4.48 20.52
N ARG A 224 3.12 -3.96 21.37
CA ARG A 224 3.07 -2.53 21.72
C ARG A 224 4.36 -2.03 22.35
N ASN A 225 5.02 -2.83 23.19
CA ASN A 225 6.27 -2.45 23.85
C ASN A 225 7.41 -2.32 22.85
N THR A 226 7.49 -3.22 21.87
CA THR A 226 8.49 -3.13 20.78
C THR A 226 8.26 -1.90 19.91
N CYS A 227 7.00 -1.62 19.57
CA CYS A 227 6.63 -0.41 18.81
C CYS A 227 6.99 0.85 19.59
N HIS A 228 6.65 0.91 20.88
CA HIS A 228 6.97 2.01 21.77
C HIS A 228 8.48 2.23 21.90
N ALA A 229 9.27 1.18 22.11
CA ALA A 229 10.73 1.28 22.16
C ALA A 229 11.34 1.78 20.84
N SER A 230 10.81 1.32 19.70
CA SER A 230 11.23 1.79 18.37
C SER A 230 10.86 3.27 18.15
N TRP A 231 9.66 3.66 18.57
CA TRP A 231 9.19 5.04 18.52
C TRP A 231 10.04 5.98 19.39
N LEU A 232 10.36 5.59 20.63
CA LEU A 232 11.22 6.36 21.51
C LEU A 232 12.58 6.64 20.87
N LYS A 233 13.23 5.64 20.28
CA LYS A 233 14.48 5.81 19.52
C LYS A 233 14.33 6.78 18.35
N HIS A 234 13.20 6.72 17.64
CA HIS A 234 12.92 7.66 16.54
C HIS A 234 12.69 9.09 17.03
N LYS A 235 12.03 9.25 18.19
CA LYS A 235 11.75 10.54 18.80
C LYS A 235 13.02 11.18 19.37
N GLU A 236 13.83 10.42 20.08
CA GLU A 236 15.15 10.85 20.57
C GLU A 236 16.01 11.33 19.41
N LYS A 237 16.16 10.49 18.37
CA LYS A 237 16.90 10.87 17.15
C LYS A 237 16.32 12.11 16.48
N TRP A 238 15.00 12.30 16.50
CA TRP A 238 14.35 13.49 15.95
C TRP A 238 14.60 14.75 16.78
N ARG A 239 14.65 14.66 18.11
CA ARG A 239 14.98 15.80 18.98
C ARG A 239 16.43 16.23 18.84
N LEU A 240 17.34 15.26 18.67
CA LEU A 240 18.78 15.49 18.60
C LEU A 240 19.30 15.81 17.19
N ARG A 241 18.51 15.61 16.13
CA ARG A 241 19.02 15.77 14.75
C ARG A 241 19.32 17.25 14.41
N PRO A 242 20.44 17.51 13.70
CA PRO A 242 20.68 18.82 13.11
C PRO A 242 19.67 19.12 11.99
N VAL A 243 19.56 20.41 11.64
CA VAL A 243 18.64 20.89 10.60
C VAL A 243 19.07 20.34 9.23
N SER A 244 18.17 19.61 8.56
CA SER A 244 18.41 19.19 7.18
C SER A 244 17.89 20.25 6.21
N PRO A 245 18.73 20.83 5.33
CA PRO A 245 18.31 21.88 4.38
C PRO A 245 17.45 21.34 3.23
N TYR A 246 17.30 20.02 3.10
CA TYR A 246 16.64 19.38 1.95
C TYR A 246 15.15 19.06 2.18
N GLN A 247 14.55 19.48 3.30
CA GLN A 247 13.16 19.15 3.64
C GLN A 247 12.26 20.39 3.71
N LYS A 248 11.70 20.81 2.57
CA LYS A 248 10.83 22.01 2.47
C LYS A 248 9.73 22.09 3.54
N GLN A 249 9.00 20.99 3.78
CA GLN A 249 7.91 20.96 4.77
C GLN A 249 8.43 21.10 6.21
N GLU A 250 9.60 20.52 6.52
CA GLU A 250 10.23 20.63 7.83
C GLU A 250 10.76 22.06 8.05
N ILE A 251 11.34 22.69 7.02
CA ILE A 251 11.82 24.08 7.07
C ILE A 251 10.65 25.02 7.34
N ALA A 252 9.57 24.92 6.56
CA ALA A 252 8.38 25.74 6.76
C ALA A 252 7.77 25.55 8.15
N TRP A 253 7.76 24.32 8.67
CA TRP A 253 7.28 24.04 10.02
C TRP A 253 8.20 24.65 11.11
N ARG A 254 9.52 24.61 10.93
CA ARG A 254 10.46 25.25 11.88
C ARG A 254 10.39 26.77 11.86
N GLN A 255 10.23 27.38 10.69
CA GLN A 255 9.98 28.81 10.57
C GLN A 255 8.67 29.18 11.28
N TRP A 256 7.64 28.37 11.11
CA TRP A 256 6.37 28.54 11.83
C TRP A 256 6.55 28.42 13.35
N LEU A 257 7.32 27.44 13.85
CA LEU A 257 7.65 27.34 15.29
C LEU A 257 8.38 28.59 15.79
N TYR A 258 9.38 29.07 15.04
CA TYR A 258 10.14 30.27 15.39
C TYR A 258 9.25 31.52 15.50
N ILE A 259 8.29 31.69 14.58
CA ILE A 259 7.30 32.77 14.63
C ILE A 259 6.45 32.69 15.92
N HIS A 260 6.16 31.49 16.39
CA HIS A 260 5.43 31.25 17.65
C HIS A 260 6.35 31.28 18.87
N GLN A 261 7.63 31.65 18.71
CA GLN A 261 8.64 31.68 19.77
C GLN A 261 8.92 30.31 20.42
N TYR A 262 8.74 29.22 19.65
CA TYR A 262 9.07 27.86 20.07
C TYR A 262 10.27 27.31 19.32
N HIS A 263 11.04 26.48 20.02
CA HIS A 263 11.99 25.55 19.46
C HIS A 263 11.47 24.11 19.59
N ILE A 264 12.17 23.16 18.96
CA ILE A 264 11.78 21.73 19.03
C ILE A 264 11.88 21.19 20.46
N GLN A 265 12.84 21.69 21.23
CA GLN A 265 13.09 21.23 22.59
C GLN A 265 11.92 21.58 23.51
N ASP A 266 11.28 22.73 23.26
CA ASP A 266 10.12 23.25 24.01
C ASP A 266 8.83 22.47 23.73
N LEU A 267 8.78 21.66 22.65
CA LEU A 267 7.60 20.87 22.34
C LEU A 267 7.39 19.77 23.39
N PRO A 268 6.17 19.59 23.90
CA PRO A 268 5.90 18.65 24.97
C PRO A 268 6.04 17.19 24.52
N SER A 269 6.10 16.29 25.49
CA SER A 269 6.26 14.85 25.27
C SER A 269 5.07 14.21 24.54
N PHE A 270 3.91 14.85 24.49
CA PHE A 270 2.75 14.37 23.73
C PHE A 270 2.69 14.88 22.28
N VAL A 271 3.68 15.66 21.84
CA VAL A 271 3.94 15.88 20.40
C VAL A 271 4.78 14.73 19.87
N TYR A 272 4.51 14.34 18.62
CA TYR A 272 5.06 13.17 17.95
C TYR A 272 4.58 11.85 18.56
N LEU A 273 3.32 11.75 19.00
CA LEU A 273 2.73 10.46 19.40
C LEU A 273 2.39 9.61 18.16
N PRO A 274 2.65 8.28 18.20
CA PRO A 274 2.30 7.40 17.10
C PRO A 274 0.80 7.07 17.14
N ILE A 275 0.13 7.27 16.00
CA ILE A 275 -1.28 6.88 15.80
C ILE A 275 -1.39 5.87 14.65
N SER A 276 -2.32 4.93 14.75
CA SER A 276 -2.55 3.90 13.73
C SER A 276 -3.04 4.49 12.40
N THR A 277 -3.76 5.62 12.45
CA THR A 277 -4.27 6.31 11.26
C THR A 277 -3.33 7.37 10.69
N GLN A 278 -2.06 7.42 11.11
CA GLN A 278 -1.08 8.40 10.59
C GLN A 278 -0.89 8.30 9.07
N PHE A 279 -1.15 7.14 8.45
CA PHE A 279 -1.12 6.98 6.98
C PHE A 279 -2.10 7.92 6.24
N ARG A 280 -3.11 8.46 6.93
CA ARG A 280 -4.06 9.46 6.43
C ARG A 280 -3.49 10.88 6.42
N MET A 281 -2.31 11.10 7.00
CA MET A 281 -1.65 12.41 7.04
C MET A 281 -0.53 12.47 6.00
N ASN A 282 -0.48 13.58 5.27
CA ASN A 282 0.55 13.88 4.26
C ASN A 282 1.80 14.56 4.85
N SER A 283 1.79 14.82 6.16
CA SER A 283 2.87 15.40 6.96
C SER A 283 3.29 14.43 8.06
N SER A 284 4.49 14.60 8.62
CA SER A 284 4.94 13.82 9.78
C SER A 284 4.15 14.17 11.05
N PRO A 285 4.02 13.25 12.03
CA PRO A 285 3.22 13.45 13.24
C PRO A 285 3.50 14.78 13.95
N TRP A 286 4.79 15.09 14.16
CA TRP A 286 5.19 16.31 14.89
C TRP A 286 4.72 17.61 14.22
N ILE A 287 4.52 17.63 12.90
CA ILE A 287 4.16 18.85 12.17
C ILE A 287 2.71 19.23 12.47
N TRP A 288 1.78 18.30 12.33
CA TRP A 288 0.36 18.61 12.53
C TRP A 288 -0.05 18.53 14.01
N GLN A 289 0.60 17.68 14.82
CA GLN A 289 0.32 17.59 16.26
C GLN A 289 0.79 18.85 17.00
N SER A 290 1.94 19.43 16.63
CA SER A 290 2.38 20.71 17.23
C SER A 290 1.46 21.88 16.89
N ARG A 291 0.81 21.87 15.71
CA ARG A 291 -0.22 22.87 15.36
C ARG A 291 -1.42 22.77 16.26
N ILE A 292 -1.95 21.57 16.47
CA ILE A 292 -3.04 21.35 17.43
C ILE A 292 -2.62 21.81 18.83
N TYR A 293 -1.40 21.49 19.26
CA TYR A 293 -0.90 21.94 20.55
C TYR A 293 -0.85 23.47 20.68
N ILE A 294 -0.15 24.16 19.77
CA ILE A 294 0.10 25.60 19.88
C ILE A 294 -1.14 26.43 19.55
N ASP A 295 -1.85 26.09 18.47
CA ASP A 295 -2.95 26.93 17.96
C ASP A 295 -4.29 26.64 18.65
N ILE A 296 -4.44 25.47 19.30
CA ILE A 296 -5.68 25.08 19.97
C ILE A 296 -5.50 24.87 21.47
N LEU A 297 -4.61 23.97 21.89
CA LEU A 297 -4.52 23.57 23.30
C LEU A 297 -3.97 24.69 24.20
N LEU A 298 -3.08 25.55 23.70
CA LEU A 298 -2.57 26.68 24.49
C LEU A 298 -3.51 27.88 24.56
N THR A 299 -4.44 27.98 23.62
CA THR A 299 -5.29 29.16 23.42
C THR A 299 -6.73 28.95 23.88
N ASN A 300 -7.17 27.69 23.98
CA ASN A 300 -8.56 27.35 24.30
C ASN A 300 -8.64 26.32 25.43
N ASP A 301 -9.40 26.64 26.48
CA ASP A 301 -9.75 25.66 27.52
C ASP A 301 -10.64 24.54 26.98
N TYR A 302 -11.51 24.87 26.02
CA TYR A 302 -12.46 23.95 25.39
C TYR A 302 -12.46 24.13 23.87
N PHE A 303 -12.51 23.02 23.14
CA PHE A 303 -12.57 23.02 21.68
C PHE A 303 -13.29 21.78 21.15
N THR A 304 -13.69 21.84 19.89
CA THR A 304 -14.38 20.76 19.20
C THR A 304 -13.46 20.00 18.25
N LEU A 305 -13.81 18.74 17.96
CA LEU A 305 -13.12 17.91 16.97
C LEU A 305 -13.07 18.60 15.60
N ASN A 306 -14.15 19.28 15.20
CA ASN A 306 -14.22 19.95 13.90
C ASN A 306 -13.26 21.14 13.80
N GLN A 307 -13.08 21.92 14.88
CA GLN A 307 -12.07 22.97 14.92
C GLN A 307 -10.66 22.40 14.72
N ALA A 308 -10.34 21.30 15.41
CA ALA A 308 -9.05 20.63 15.26
C ALA A 308 -8.83 20.04 13.87
N ILE A 309 -9.86 19.41 13.27
CA ILE A 309 -9.80 18.90 11.90
C ILE A 309 -9.60 20.03 10.89
N HIS A 310 -10.33 21.14 11.04
CA HIS A 310 -10.25 22.29 10.15
C HIS A 310 -8.85 22.90 10.14
N LEU A 311 -8.21 23.04 11.31
CA LEU A 311 -6.84 23.55 11.43
C LEU A 311 -5.84 22.74 10.59
N VAL A 312 -5.96 21.41 10.59
CA VAL A 312 -4.99 20.53 9.93
C VAL A 312 -5.52 19.90 8.63
N GLN A 313 -6.60 20.43 8.05
CA GLN A 313 -7.25 19.84 6.88
C GLN A 313 -6.31 19.67 5.68
N PHE A 314 -5.41 20.63 5.46
CA PHE A 314 -4.41 20.57 4.38
C PHE A 314 -3.33 19.49 4.60
N HIS A 315 -3.24 18.94 5.82
CA HIS A 315 -2.39 17.81 6.13
C HIS A 315 -3.06 16.46 5.87
N LEU A 316 -4.37 16.41 5.57
CA LEU A 316 -5.07 15.15 5.30
C LEU A 316 -4.87 14.70 3.85
N HIS A 317 -4.65 13.40 3.68
CA HIS A 317 -4.83 12.75 2.39
C HIS A 317 -6.33 12.57 2.10
N PRO A 318 -6.78 12.82 0.85
CA PRO A 318 -8.12 12.46 0.41
C PRO A 318 -8.42 10.99 0.65
N SER A 319 -9.65 10.67 1.07
CA SER A 319 -10.09 9.29 1.35
C SER A 319 -9.94 8.36 0.15
N HIS A 320 -10.14 8.89 -1.07
CA HIS A 320 -10.05 8.12 -2.31
C HIS A 320 -8.63 7.64 -2.65
N HIS A 321 -7.60 8.09 -1.93
CA HIS A 321 -6.24 7.54 -2.04
C HIS A 321 -6.10 6.13 -1.43
N PHE A 322 -7.09 5.66 -0.66
CA PHE A 322 -7.07 4.38 0.05
C PHE A 322 -8.30 3.53 -0.32
N PRO A 323 -8.43 3.12 -1.59
CA PRO A 323 -9.66 2.50 -2.09
C PRO A 323 -9.96 1.11 -1.48
N LEU A 324 -8.98 0.49 -0.83
CA LEU A 324 -9.07 -0.83 -0.17
C LEU A 324 -9.22 -0.74 1.36
N VAL A 325 -9.41 0.45 1.90
CA VAL A 325 -9.53 0.69 3.35
C VAL A 325 -10.93 1.20 3.67
N ASN A 326 -11.77 0.31 4.22
CA ASN A 326 -13.16 0.62 4.54
C ASN A 326 -13.26 1.43 5.84
N LYS A 327 -13.89 2.62 5.78
CA LYS A 327 -14.23 3.49 6.93
C LYS A 327 -13.10 3.64 7.96
N THR A 328 -12.16 4.52 7.66
CA THR A 328 -11.05 4.85 8.58
C THR A 328 -11.47 5.83 9.66
N LYS A 329 -10.96 5.64 10.88
CA LYS A 329 -10.99 6.66 11.93
C LYS A 329 -10.25 7.92 11.47
N ASN A 330 -10.66 9.08 11.98
CA ASN A 330 -9.98 10.35 11.70
C ASN A 330 -8.70 10.44 12.54
N PRO A 331 -7.54 10.77 11.94
CA PRO A 331 -6.26 10.83 12.67
C PRO A 331 -6.22 11.89 13.77
N VAL A 332 -6.91 13.02 13.59
CA VAL A 332 -7.05 14.04 14.62
C VAL A 332 -7.84 13.47 15.80
N HIS A 333 -8.96 12.81 15.53
CA HIS A 333 -9.78 12.20 16.59
C HIS A 333 -9.00 11.12 17.35
N GLU A 334 -8.27 10.24 16.65
CA GLU A 334 -7.43 9.22 17.30
C GLU A 334 -6.38 9.86 18.22
N TYR A 335 -5.73 10.94 17.78
CA TYR A 335 -4.75 11.66 18.58
C TYR A 335 -5.36 12.35 19.80
N LEU A 336 -6.51 13.02 19.66
CA LEU A 336 -7.18 13.65 20.81
C LEU A 336 -7.64 12.62 21.85
N LEU A 337 -8.11 11.45 21.42
CA LEU A 337 -8.40 10.35 22.34
C LEU A 337 -7.14 9.77 22.97
N GLN A 338 -5.98 9.79 22.29
CA GLN A 338 -4.72 9.44 22.93
C GLN A 338 -4.35 10.45 24.01
N LEU A 339 -4.51 11.75 23.76
CA LEU A 339 -4.26 12.82 24.73
C LEU A 339 -5.15 12.72 25.97
N GLU A 340 -6.41 12.32 25.80
CA GLU A 340 -7.32 12.03 26.91
C GLU A 340 -6.80 10.86 27.76
N ARG A 341 -6.39 9.76 27.12
CA ARG A 341 -5.86 8.57 27.83
C ARG A 341 -4.60 8.86 28.63
N ILE A 342 -3.75 9.78 28.17
CA ILE A 342 -2.54 10.20 28.89
C ILE A 342 -2.78 11.39 29.83
N GLY A 343 -4.04 11.80 30.03
CA GLY A 343 -4.43 12.80 31.02
C GLY A 343 -4.24 14.26 30.60
N ILE A 344 -3.92 14.55 29.34
CA ILE A 344 -3.75 15.93 28.84
C ILE A 344 -5.10 16.59 28.56
N LEU A 345 -6.08 15.80 28.10
CA LEU A 345 -7.44 16.25 27.79
C LEU A 345 -8.50 15.52 28.62
N GLU A 346 -9.69 16.09 28.66
CA GLU A 346 -10.93 15.48 29.11
C GLU A 346 -11.94 15.49 27.95
N VAL A 347 -12.62 14.37 27.72
CA VAL A 347 -13.74 14.29 26.75
C VAL A 347 -15.00 14.75 27.46
N VAL A 348 -15.51 15.92 27.09
CA VAL A 348 -16.76 16.46 27.62
C VAL A 348 -17.97 15.78 26.97
N HIS A 349 -17.88 15.55 25.66
CA HIS A 349 -18.83 14.77 24.86
C HIS A 349 -18.12 14.25 23.59
N PRO A 350 -18.72 13.39 22.73
CA PRO A 350 -18.00 12.67 21.67
C PRO A 350 -17.15 13.51 20.69
N ASN A 351 -17.42 14.81 20.57
CA ASN A 351 -16.71 15.75 19.69
C ASN A 351 -16.19 16.99 20.43
N GLY A 352 -16.24 17.02 21.77
CA GLY A 352 -15.89 18.17 22.60
C GLY A 352 -14.82 17.81 23.63
N PHE A 353 -13.75 18.58 23.66
CA PHE A 353 -12.56 18.31 24.47
C PHE A 353 -12.23 19.52 25.34
N ARG A 354 -11.79 19.28 26.58
CA ARG A 354 -11.33 20.29 27.52
C ARG A 354 -9.89 19.98 27.96
N GLN A 355 -9.06 21.00 28.12
CA GLN A 355 -7.69 20.84 28.60
C GLN A 355 -7.66 20.57 30.12
N LYS A 356 -6.85 19.60 30.56
CA LYS A 356 -6.55 19.40 31.99
C LYS A 356 -5.33 20.25 32.37
N ARG A 357 -5.57 21.39 33.02
CA ARG A 357 -4.55 22.39 33.39
C ARG A 357 -3.49 21.88 34.39
N THR A 358 -3.67 20.70 34.97
CA THR A 358 -2.76 20.13 35.98
C THR A 358 -1.50 19.46 35.40
N THR A 359 -1.30 19.48 34.07
CA THR A 359 -0.40 18.54 33.37
C THR A 359 0.54 19.16 32.33
N VAL A 360 0.66 20.49 32.27
CA VAL A 360 1.57 21.21 31.34
C VAL A 360 2.74 21.80 32.09
#